data_AF-A0A933EWT1-F1
#
_entry.id   AF-A0A933EWT1-F1
#
_cell.length_a   1.000
_cell.length_b   1.000
_cell.length_c   1.000
_cell.angle_alpha   90.00
_cell.angle_beta   90.00
_cell.angle_gamma   90.00
#
_symmetry.space_group_name_H-M   'P 1'
#
loop_
_entity.id
_entity.type
_entity.pdbx_description
1 polymer ?
#
loop_
_entity_poly.entity_id
_entity_poly.type
_entity_poly.pdbx_seq_one_letter_code
_entity_poly.pdbx_strand_id
1 'polypeptide(L)'
;MFEGNVQEPSEFIETLRRYHEAPTDQRGELANTMSDAIIHKRVDLAEVRQALLDSGDAALMDTLERLLDLIEPYIEEGGVEE
;
A
#
# COMPACT_ATOMS: atom_id res chain seq x y z
N MET A 1 -2.18 -22.86 -12.45
CA MET A 1 -1.14 -22.07 -11.77
C MET A 1 -1.59 -20.64 -11.84
N PHE A 2 -2.16 -20.11 -10.77
CA PHE A 2 -2.22 -18.65 -10.64
C PHE A 2 -0.84 -18.28 -10.12
N GLU A 3 0.06 -17.87 -11.02
CA GLU A 3 1.19 -17.04 -10.64
C GLU A 3 0.58 -15.75 -10.11
N GLY A 4 0.18 -15.77 -8.84
CA GLY A 4 -0.23 -14.58 -8.12
C GLY A 4 1.01 -13.70 -8.06
N ASN A 5 1.00 -12.58 -8.77
CA ASN A 5 1.98 -11.53 -8.60
C ASN A 5 1.80 -10.97 -7.18
N VAL A 6 2.36 -11.67 -6.19
CA VAL A 6 2.49 -11.17 -4.82
C VAL A 6 3.61 -10.16 -4.87
N GLN A 7 3.26 -8.88 -4.67
CA GLN A 7 4.27 -7.85 -4.55
C GLN A 7 5.02 -8.02 -3.22
N GLU A 8 6.35 -7.91 -3.25
CA GLU A 8 7.14 -8.00 -2.02
C GLU A 8 6.85 -6.79 -1.11
N PRO A 9 6.71 -7.00 0.21
CA PRO A 9 6.42 -5.90 1.14
C PRO A 9 7.53 -4.85 1.17
N SER A 10 8.78 -5.22 0.90
CA SER A 10 9.91 -4.31 0.72
C SER A 10 9.68 -3.33 -0.44
N GLU A 11 9.24 -3.80 -1.61
CA GLU A 11 8.94 -2.95 -2.77
C GLU A 11 7.78 -1.98 -2.47
N PHE A 12 6.78 -2.46 -1.71
CA PHE A 12 5.68 -1.62 -1.26
C PHE A 12 6.16 -0.52 -0.30
N ILE A 13 7.02 -0.86 0.66
CA ILE A 13 7.61 0.12 1.59
C ILE A 13 8.44 1.17 0.85
N GLU A 14 9.21 0.78 -0.18
CA GLU A 14 9.93 1.74 -1.02
C GLU A 14 8.98 2.70 -1.74
N THR A 15 7.86 2.18 -2.26
CA THR A 15 6.82 3.01 -2.90
C THR A 15 6.17 3.95 -1.90
N LEU A 16 5.87 3.48 -0.68
CA LEU A 16 5.34 4.27 0.41
C LEU A 16 6.30 5.38 0.84
N ARG A 17 7.60 5.10 0.91
CA ARG A 17 8.65 6.10 1.16
C ARG A 17 8.65 7.18 0.09
N ARG A 18 8.64 6.77 -1.18
CA ARG A 18 8.53 7.71 -2.30
C ARG A 18 7.26 8.55 -2.21
N TYR A 19 6.13 7.96 -1.85
CA TYR A 19 4.87 8.71 -1.67
C TYR A 19 4.96 9.73 -0.53
N HIS A 20 5.57 9.35 0.59
CA HIS A 20 5.77 10.23 1.74
C HIS A 20 6.61 11.46 1.37
N GLU A 21 7.70 11.24 0.63
CA GLU A 21 8.64 12.29 0.21
C GLU A 21 8.21 13.04 -1.06
N ALA A 22 7.29 12.48 -1.85
CA ALA A 22 6.86 13.06 -3.11
C ALA A 22 6.06 14.36 -2.93
N PRO A 23 6.23 15.33 -3.84
CA PRO A 23 5.37 16.50 -3.93
C PRO A 23 3.95 16.12 -4.40
N THR A 24 2.96 16.97 -4.10
CA THR A 24 1.53 16.71 -4.34
C THR A 24 1.21 16.25 -5.76
N ASP A 25 1.88 16.82 -6.77
CA ASP A 25 1.68 16.46 -8.19
C ASP A 25 2.07 15.01 -8.53
N GLN A 26 2.96 14.37 -7.76
CA GLN A 26 3.39 12.98 -7.96
C GLN A 26 2.68 11.99 -7.02
N ARG A 27 2.03 12.49 -5.97
CA ARG A 27 1.32 11.64 -5.00
C ARG A 27 0.13 10.91 -5.60
N GLY A 28 -0.54 11.49 -6.60
CA GLY A 28 -1.69 10.85 -7.26
C GLY A 28 -1.32 9.54 -7.96
N GLU A 29 -0.23 9.54 -8.74
CA GLU A 29 0.25 8.35 -9.45
C GLU A 29 0.76 7.27 -8.48
N LEU A 30 1.48 7.69 -7.44
CA LEU A 30 2.00 6.79 -6.41
C LEU A 30 0.87 6.19 -5.56
N ALA A 31 -0.15 6.97 -5.21
CA ALA A 31 -1.34 6.47 -4.53
C ALA A 31 -2.03 5.40 -5.37
N ASN A 32 -2.26 5.67 -6.66
CA ASN A 32 -2.87 4.70 -7.57
C ASN A 32 -2.05 3.41 -7.68
N THR A 33 -0.72 3.53 -7.76
CA THR A 33 0.20 2.37 -7.79
C THR A 33 0.10 1.52 -6.52
N MET A 34 0.00 2.15 -5.35
CA MET A 34 -0.15 1.43 -4.07
C MET A 34 -1.55 0.83 -3.93
N SER A 35 -2.60 1.51 -4.37
CA SER A 35 -3.96 0.95 -4.40
C SER A 35 -4.02 -0.30 -5.27
N ASP A 36 -3.43 -0.26 -6.47
CA ASP A 36 -3.31 -1.42 -7.35
C ASP A 36 -2.54 -2.57 -6.70
N ALA A 37 -1.43 -2.25 -6.01
CA ALA A 37 -0.64 -3.24 -5.28
C ALA A 37 -1.45 -3.96 -4.18
N ILE A 38 -2.30 -3.21 -3.48
CA ILE A 38 -3.11 -3.75 -2.38
C ILE A 38 -4.29 -4.56 -2.92
N ILE A 39 -5.00 -4.03 -3.93
CA ILE A 39 -6.22 -4.64 -4.47
C ILE A 39 -5.89 -5.83 -5.38
N HIS A 40 -4.94 -5.67 -6.31
CA HIS A 40 -4.66 -6.66 -7.35
C HIS A 40 -3.42 -7.52 -7.07
N LYS A 41 -2.36 -6.93 -6.51
CA LYS A 41 -1.08 -7.64 -6.27
C LYS A 41 -0.96 -8.28 -4.88
N ARG A 42 -2.04 -8.25 -4.09
CA ARG A 42 -2.16 -8.91 -2.78
C ARG A 42 -0.91 -8.73 -1.90
N VAL A 43 -0.46 -7.49 -1.74
CA VAL A 43 0.65 -7.20 -0.82
C VAL A 43 0.27 -7.61 0.61
N ASP A 44 1.20 -8.22 1.34
CA ASP A 44 0.98 -8.57 2.74
C ASP A 44 1.14 -7.33 3.64
N LEU A 45 0.04 -6.63 3.90
CA LEU A 45 0.02 -5.42 4.72
C LEU A 45 0.44 -5.67 6.17
N ALA A 46 0.30 -6.90 6.68
CA ALA A 46 0.74 -7.24 8.03
C ALA A 46 2.27 -7.28 8.09
N GLU A 47 2.91 -7.87 7.09
CA GLU A 47 4.37 -7.88 6.96
C GLU A 47 4.92 -6.47 6.72
N VAL A 48 4.26 -5.66 5.89
CA VAL A 48 4.61 -4.23 5.71
C VAL A 48 4.57 -3.49 7.04
N ARG A 49 3.48 -3.62 7.80
CA ARG A 49 3.34 -2.97 9.13
C ARG A 49 4.44 -3.44 10.08
N GLN A 50 4.72 -4.74 10.12
CA GLN A 50 5.74 -5.28 11.01
C GLN A 50 7.15 -4.78 10.65
N ALA A 51 7.47 -4.70 9.36
CA ALA A 51 8.75 -4.14 8.89
C ALA A 51 8.90 -2.65 9.22
N LEU A 52 7.82 -1.87 9.14
CA LEU A 52 7.81 -0.46 9.56
C LEU A 52 7.97 -0.30 11.07
N LEU A 53 7.35 -1.17 11.87
CA LEU A 53 7.51 -1.20 13.33
C LEU A 53 8.94 -1.55 13.73
N ASP A 54 9.54 -2.55 13.08
CA ASP A 54 10.93 -2.97 13.34
C ASP A 54 11.93 -1.87 12.97
N SER A 55 11.67 -1.16 11.87
CA SER A 55 12.48 0.01 11.46
C SER A 55 12.29 1.24 12.35
N GLY A 56 11.22 1.28 13.15
CA GLY A 56 10.87 2.45 13.98
C GLY A 56 10.36 3.66 13.19
N ASP A 57 9.95 3.47 11.93
CA ASP A 57 9.51 4.53 11.01
C ASP A 57 8.03 4.90 11.26
N ALA A 58 7.77 5.59 12.38
CA ALA A 58 6.41 6.01 12.76
C ALA A 58 5.73 6.92 11.71
N ALA A 59 6.50 7.75 11.00
CA ALA A 59 5.97 8.64 9.97
C ALA A 59 5.47 7.88 8.73
N LEU A 60 6.15 6.80 8.35
CA LEU A 60 5.71 5.92 7.26
C LEU A 60 4.50 5.10 7.69
N MET A 61 4.45 4.66 8.96
CA MET A 61 3.26 3.99 9.49
C MET A 61 2.01 4.88 9.39
N ASP A 62 2.09 6.16 9.83
CA ASP A 62 0.96 7.10 9.70
C ASP A 62 0.54 7.30 8.23
N THR A 63 1.52 7.34 7.33
CA THR A 63 1.28 7.46 5.88
C THR A 63 0.58 6.22 5.33
N LEU A 64 0.99 5.02 5.76
CA LEU A 64 0.35 3.77 5.40
C LEU A 64 -1.09 3.74 5.89
N GLU A 65 -1.34 4.09 7.15
CA GLU A 65 -2.68 4.06 7.73
C GLU A 65 -3.63 5.03 7.01
N ARG A 66 -3.16 6.23 6.67
CA ARG A 66 -3.93 7.18 5.85
C ARG A 66 -4.21 6.64 4.45
N LEU A 67 -3.25 5.96 3.84
CA LEU A 67 -3.47 5.34 2.54
C LEU A 67 -4.54 4.25 2.63
N LEU A 68 -4.47 3.39 3.66
CA LEU A 68 -5.43 2.32 3.90
C LEU A 68 -6.84 2.87 4.10
N ASP A 69 -7.00 3.94 4.86
CA ASP A 69 -8.27 4.65 5.06
C ASP A 69 -8.85 5.20 3.74
N LEU A 70 -7.97 5.74 2.86
CA LEU A 70 -8.38 6.24 1.54
C LEU A 70 -8.82 5.13 0.58
N ILE A 71 -8.23 3.93 0.69
CA ILE A 71 -8.53 2.80 -0.21
C ILE A 71 -9.59 1.85 0.36
N GLU A 72 -9.88 1.90 1.67
CA GLU A 72 -10.93 1.13 2.34
C GLU A 72 -12.24 1.08 1.53
N PRO A 73 -12.81 2.21 1.03
CA PRO A 73 -14.03 2.17 0.22
C PRO A 73 -13.87 1.38 -1.10
N TYR A 74 -12.67 1.34 -1.67
CA TYR A 74 -12.39 0.63 -2.93
C TYR A 74 -12.10 -0.86 -2.71
N ILE A 75 -11.69 -1.26 -1.50
CA ILE A 75 -11.51 -2.66 -1.12
C ILE A 75 -12.89 -3.31 -0.89
N GLU A 76 -13.83 -2.60 -0.26
CA GLU A 76 -15.19 -3.11 -0.01
C GLU A 76 -16.05 -3.23 -1.28
N GLU A 77 -15.92 -2.35 -2.27
CA GLU A 77 -16.63 -2.49 -3.57
C GLU A 77 -16.09 -3.65 -4.43
N GLY A 78 -14.87 -4.14 -4.18
CA GLY A 78 -14.33 -5.36 -4.81
C GLY A 78 -14.76 -6.67 -4.12
N GLY A 79 -15.54 -6.58 -3.03
CA GLY A 79 -15.95 -7.69 -2.18
C GLY A 79 -17.38 -8.19 -2.37
N VAL A 80 -18.12 -7.70 -3.37
CA VAL A 80 -19.44 -8.24 -3.75
C VAL A 80 -19.53 -8.45 -5.26
N GLU A 81 -19.08 -9.63 -5.70
CA GLU A 81 -19.68 -10.25 -6.89
C GLU A 81 -21.11 -10.66 -6.51
N GLU A 82 -22.12 -9.97 -7.05
CA GLU A 82 -23.48 -10.52 -7.22
C GLU A 82 -23.66 -11.08 -8.64
#